data_AF-A0A1G1T286-F1
#
_entry.id   AF-A0A1G1T286-F1
#
_cell.length_a   1.000
_cell.length_b   1.000
_cell.length_c   1.000
_cell.angle_alpha   90.00
_cell.angle_beta   90.00
_cell.angle_gamma   90.00
#
_symmetry.space_group_name_H-M   'P 1'
#
loop_
_entity.id
_entity.type
_entity.pdbx_description
1 polymer ?
#
loop_
_entity_poly.entity_id
_entity_poly.type
_entity_poly.pdbx_seq_one_letter_code
_entity_poly.pdbx_strand_id
1 'polypeptide(L)'
;MTPSTQDAYQALRDYLNGLLNPSLGDQALADVPAALRPGLETFMTGKTEYQDETGRRMIYAADLAAWAADLIHGTGLAAPLPLATVDVAALRAATLRQAA
;
A
#
# COMPACT_ATOMS: atom_id res chain seq x y z
N MET A 1 -12.67 -20.38 -3.63
CA MET A 1 -12.35 -19.08 -2.97
C MET A 1 -13.58 -18.69 -2.16
N THR A 2 -13.43 -18.29 -0.89
CA THR A 2 -14.58 -17.88 -0.07
C THR A 2 -14.95 -16.42 -0.35
N PRO A 3 -16.20 -15.98 -0.12
CA PRO A 3 -16.61 -14.59 -0.35
C PRO A 3 -15.71 -13.57 0.36
N SER A 4 -15.32 -13.85 1.61
CA SER A 4 -14.41 -12.98 2.37
C SER A 4 -13.00 -12.89 1.76
N THR A 5 -12.49 -13.97 1.18
CA THR A 5 -11.22 -13.96 0.44
C THR A 5 -11.31 -13.13 -0.83
N GLN A 6 -12.46 -13.18 -1.53
CA GLN A 6 -12.69 -12.39 -2.74
C GLN A 6 -12.78 -10.90 -2.42
N ASP A 7 -13.48 -10.52 -1.35
CA ASP A 7 -13.56 -9.13 -0.89
C ASP A 7 -12.20 -8.56 -0.49
N ALA A 8 -11.39 -9.35 0.23
CA ALA A 8 -10.04 -8.96 0.60
C ALA A 8 -9.13 -8.79 -0.64
N TYR A 9 -9.24 -9.70 -1.60
CA TYR A 9 -8.49 -9.59 -2.86
C TYR A 9 -8.90 -8.34 -3.65
N GLN A 10 -10.19 -8.06 -3.78
CA GLN A 10 -10.68 -6.90 -4.51
C GLN A 10 -10.23 -5.59 -3.82
N ALA A 11 -10.40 -5.50 -2.49
CA ALA A 11 -9.96 -4.32 -1.74
C ALA A 11 -8.45 -4.08 -1.85
N LEU A 12 -7.64 -5.16 -1.86
CA LEU A 12 -6.20 -5.05 -2.09
C LEU A 12 -5.90 -4.55 -3.49
N ARG A 13 -6.55 -5.10 -4.51
CA ARG A 13 -6.37 -4.68 -5.90
C ARG A 13 -6.75 -3.22 -6.10
N ASP A 14 -7.85 -2.77 -5.50
CA ASP A 14 -8.29 -1.38 -5.60
C ASP A 14 -7.29 -0.43 -4.92
N TYR A 15 -6.81 -0.77 -3.73
CA TYR A 15 -5.76 -0.02 -3.03
C TYR A 15 -4.47 0.11 -3.85
N LEU A 16 -3.97 -1.00 -4.42
CA LEU A 16 -2.74 -0.99 -5.21
C LEU A 16 -2.90 -0.21 -6.51
N ASN A 17 -4.06 -0.30 -7.19
CA ASN A 17 -4.31 0.52 -8.37
C ASN A 17 -4.44 2.01 -8.02
N GLY A 18 -5.00 2.35 -6.86
CA GLY A 18 -5.06 3.73 -6.37
C GLY A 18 -3.67 4.35 -6.19
N LEU A 19 -2.67 3.55 -5.78
CA LEU A 19 -1.28 4.00 -5.69
C LEU A 19 -0.63 4.32 -7.05
N LEU A 20 -1.20 3.82 -8.16
CA LEU A 20 -0.72 4.12 -9.51
C LEU A 20 -1.33 5.42 -10.07
N ASN A 21 -2.19 6.09 -9.32
CA ASN A 21 -2.78 7.35 -9.77
C ASN A 21 -1.71 8.45 -9.86
N PRO A 22 -1.54 9.12 -11.02
CA PRO A 22 -0.55 10.18 -11.18
C PRO A 22 -0.78 11.40 -10.28
N SER A 23 -1.99 11.57 -9.76
CA SER A 23 -2.34 12.64 -8.81
C SER A 23 -2.15 12.23 -7.34
N LEU A 24 -1.65 11.03 -7.07
CA LEU A 24 -1.40 10.57 -5.70
C LEU A 24 -0.35 11.48 -5.03
N GLY A 25 -0.68 11.97 -3.84
CA GLY A 25 0.27 12.67 -2.97
C GLY A 25 1.13 11.72 -2.15
N ASP A 26 2.18 12.25 -1.55
CA ASP A 26 2.99 11.48 -0.62
C ASP A 26 2.15 10.99 0.57
N GLN A 27 2.41 9.76 1.02
CA GLN A 27 1.60 9.11 2.04
C GLN A 27 2.44 8.80 3.27
N ALA A 28 1.91 9.07 4.46
CA ALA A 28 2.56 8.62 5.69
C ALA A 28 2.57 7.09 5.74
N LEU A 29 3.68 6.50 6.17
CA LEU A 29 3.79 5.05 6.34
C LEU A 29 2.70 4.49 7.27
N ALA A 30 2.31 5.27 8.28
CA ALA A 30 1.25 4.89 9.22
C ALA A 30 -0.12 4.70 8.53
N ASP A 31 -0.37 5.41 7.43
CA ASP A 31 -1.63 5.37 6.70
C ASP A 31 -1.71 4.19 5.72
N VAL A 32 -0.56 3.53 5.46
CA VAL A 32 -0.50 2.28 4.72
C VAL A 32 -1.13 1.15 5.56
N PRO A 33 -1.99 0.29 4.97
CA PRO A 33 -2.58 -0.85 5.67
C PRO A 33 -1.52 -1.70 6.37
N ALA A 34 -1.76 -2.04 7.64
CA ALA A 34 -0.76 -2.69 8.50
C ALA A 34 -0.19 -3.99 7.89
N ALA A 35 -1.02 -4.77 7.22
CA ALA A 35 -0.62 -6.02 6.57
C ALA A 35 0.39 -5.82 5.42
N LEU A 36 0.47 -4.62 4.86
CA LEU A 36 1.35 -4.26 3.74
C LEU A 36 2.62 -3.52 4.17
N ARG A 37 2.65 -2.94 5.38
CA ARG A 37 3.78 -2.13 5.86
C ARG A 37 5.11 -2.87 5.83
N PRO A 38 5.24 -4.13 6.29
CA PRO A 38 6.53 -4.82 6.27
C PRO A 38 7.11 -4.98 4.86
N GLY A 39 6.24 -5.22 3.87
CA GLY A 39 6.62 -5.32 2.46
C GLY A 39 7.09 -3.98 1.90
N LEU A 40 6.37 -2.90 2.22
CA LEU A 40 6.77 -1.55 1.83
C LEU A 40 8.07 -1.11 2.51
N GLU A 41 8.24 -1.38 3.80
CA GLU A 41 9.48 -1.06 4.53
C GLU A 41 10.70 -1.80 3.97
N THR A 42 10.51 -3.06 3.56
CA THR A 42 11.55 -3.81 2.86
C THR A 42 11.90 -3.15 1.53
N PHE A 43 10.90 -2.73 0.75
CA PHE A 43 11.11 -2.02 -0.52
C PHE A 43 11.79 -0.65 -0.34
N MET A 44 11.53 0.04 0.77
CA MET A 44 12.14 1.32 1.13
C MET A 44 13.55 1.19 1.71
N THR A 45 14.02 -0.03 1.99
CA THR A 45 15.35 -0.24 2.54
C THR A 45 16.42 0.26 1.56
N GLY A 46 17.25 1.22 2.02
CA GLY A 46 18.28 1.85 1.20
C GLY A 46 17.77 3.00 0.31
N LYS A 47 16.49 3.34 0.39
CA LYS A 47 15.91 4.53 -0.26
C LYS A 47 15.88 5.71 0.69
N THR A 48 15.76 6.92 0.12
CA THR A 48 15.62 8.15 0.91
C THR A 48 14.25 8.18 1.57
N GLU A 49 14.25 8.42 2.87
CA GLU A 49 13.06 8.63 3.67
C GLU A 49 13.04 10.08 4.15
N TYR A 50 11.85 10.64 4.27
CA TYR A 50 11.69 11.97 4.83
C TYR A 50 10.57 12.00 5.86
N GLN A 51 10.58 13.05 6.68
CA GLN A 51 9.55 13.31 7.66
C GLN A 51 8.81 14.59 7.29
N ASP A 52 7.50 14.61 7.52
CA ASP A 52 6.74 15.85 7.42
C ASP A 52 7.03 16.80 8.59
N GLU A 53 6.40 17.98 8.56
CA GLU A 53 6.52 19.01 9.61
C GLU A 53 6.08 18.53 11.00
N THR A 54 5.31 17.43 11.06
CA THR A 54 4.84 16.81 12.30
C THR A 54 5.70 15.62 12.75
N GLY A 55 6.79 15.33 12.02
CA GLY A 55 7.71 14.23 12.29
C GLY A 55 7.21 12.86 11.83
N ARG A 56 6.15 12.78 11.00
CA ARG A 56 5.65 11.51 10.48
C ARG A 56 6.53 11.04 9.33
N ARG A 57 6.91 9.75 9.33
CA ARG A 57 7.64 9.12 8.21
C ARG A 57 6.74 9.09 6.98
N MET A 58 7.15 9.81 5.95
CA MET A 58 6.46 9.94 4.68
C MET A 58 7.14 9.12 3.60
N ILE A 59 6.34 8.57 2.70
CA ILE A 59 6.78 7.83 1.52
C ILE A 59 6.39 8.63 0.30
N TYR A 60 7.36 8.88 -0.59
CA TYR A 60 7.11 9.60 -1.83
C TYR A 60 6.09 8.86 -2.70
N ALA A 61 5.20 9.61 -3.34
CA ALA A 61 4.20 9.08 -4.27
C ALA A 61 4.84 8.25 -5.38
N ALA A 62 6.00 8.67 -5.89
CA ALA A 62 6.75 7.94 -6.90
C ALA A 62 7.22 6.56 -6.40
N ASP A 63 7.67 6.46 -5.14
CA ASP A 63 8.06 5.18 -4.55
C ASP A 63 6.85 4.28 -4.29
N LEU A 64 5.73 4.85 -3.84
CA LEU A 64 4.48 4.12 -3.67
C LEU A 64 3.96 3.55 -5.00
N ALA A 65 3.99 4.35 -6.07
CA ALA A 65 3.62 3.92 -7.40
C ALA A 65 4.56 2.85 -7.94
N ALA A 66 5.88 3.01 -7.78
CA ALA A 66 6.87 2.02 -8.19
C ALA A 66 6.69 0.69 -7.44
N TRP A 67 6.43 0.75 -6.14
CA TRP A 67 6.15 -0.42 -5.33
C TRP A 67 4.87 -1.13 -5.76
N ALA A 68 3.78 -0.38 -5.96
CA ALA A 68 2.51 -0.95 -6.44
C ALA A 68 2.65 -1.58 -7.83
N ALA A 69 3.42 -0.97 -8.72
CA ALA A 69 3.69 -1.51 -10.05
C ALA A 69 4.46 -2.84 -9.97
N ASP A 70 5.47 -2.95 -9.10
CA ASP A 70 6.20 -4.21 -8.89
C ASP A 70 5.31 -5.30 -8.28
N LEU A 71 4.40 -4.93 -7.38
CA LEU A 71 3.43 -5.89 -6.81
C LEU A 71 2.39 -6.39 -7.82
N ILE A 72 1.94 -5.53 -8.74
CA ILE A 72 0.89 -5.88 -9.71
C ILE A 72 1.49 -6.59 -10.94
N HIS A 73 2.63 -6.12 -11.44
CA HIS A 73 3.18 -6.50 -12.74
C HIS A 73 4.56 -7.17 -12.67
N GLY A 74 5.28 -6.96 -11.57
CA GLY A 74 6.66 -7.39 -11.41
C GLY A 74 6.77 -8.67 -10.57
N THR A 75 7.58 -8.59 -9.53
CA THR A 75 7.94 -9.76 -8.70
C THR A 75 6.82 -10.21 -7.76
N GLY A 76 5.80 -9.37 -7.55
CA GLY A 76 4.76 -9.63 -6.56
C GLY A 76 5.28 -9.44 -5.13
N LEU A 77 4.53 -9.95 -4.15
CA LEU A 77 4.94 -9.84 -2.75
C LEU A 77 6.11 -10.78 -2.44
N ALA A 78 7.15 -10.25 -1.80
CA ALA A 78 8.30 -11.06 -1.34
C ALA A 78 7.91 -12.16 -0.35
N ALA A 79 6.80 -11.99 0.39
CA ALA A 79 6.21 -12.99 1.25
C ALA A 79 4.71 -13.14 0.94
N PRO A 80 4.13 -14.36 1.02
CA PRO A 80 2.70 -14.55 0.80
C PRO A 80 1.90 -13.69 1.78
N LEU A 81 0.99 -12.86 1.26
CA LEU A 81 0.03 -12.14 2.10
C LEU A 81 -1.17 -13.06 2.35
N PRO A 82 -1.38 -13.55 3.58
CA PRO A 82 -2.54 -14.37 3.86
C PRO A 82 -3.77 -13.47 3.84
N LEU A 83 -4.54 -13.52 2.75
CA LEU A 83 -5.72 -12.65 2.56
C LEU A 83 -6.75 -12.75 3.69
N ALA A 84 -6.77 -13.86 4.44
CA ALA A 84 -7.61 -14.04 5.61
C ALA A 84 -7.25 -13.14 6.81
N THR A 85 -6.02 -12.60 6.85
CA THR A 85 -5.56 -11.69 7.90
C THR A 85 -5.64 -10.23 7.50
N VAL A 86 -6.14 -9.96 6.29
CA VAL A 86 -6.23 -8.61 5.75
C VAL A 86 -7.53 -7.96 6.23
N ASP A 87 -7.40 -6.81 6.87
CA ASP A 87 -8.55 -5.98 7.23
C ASP A 87 -9.06 -5.24 5.99
N VAL A 88 -10.20 -5.71 5.47
CA VAL A 88 -10.87 -5.13 4.30
C VAL A 88 -11.33 -3.69 4.56
N ALA A 89 -11.78 -3.38 5.78
CA ALA A 89 -12.23 -2.03 6.12
C ALA A 89 -11.04 -1.06 6.17
N ALA A 90 -9.91 -1.50 6.72
CA ALA A 90 -8.67 -0.71 6.72
C ALA A 90 -8.15 -0.43 5.30
N LEU A 91 -8.21 -1.43 4.41
CA LEU A 91 -7.86 -1.24 2.99
C LEU A 91 -8.75 -0.23 2.31
N ARG A 92 -10.08 -0.37 2.43
CA ARG A 92 -11.02 0.56 1.82
C ARG A 92 -10.85 1.99 2.35
N ALA A 93 -10.65 2.13 3.66
CA ALA A 93 -10.38 3.44 4.26
C ALA A 93 -9.08 4.05 3.71
N ALA A 94 -8.04 3.24 3.51
CA ALA A 94 -6.79 3.70 2.91
C ALA A 94 -6.98 4.10 1.42
N THR A 95 -7.71 3.31 0.64
CA THR A 95 -8.06 3.65 -0.76
C THR A 95 -8.82 4.96 -0.86
N LEU A 96 -9.78 5.21 0.05
CA LEU A 96 -10.54 6.47 0.06
C LEU A 96 -9.65 7.68 0.38
N ARG A 97 -8.63 7.53 1.23
CA ARG A 97 -7.68 8.62 1.51
C ARG A 97 -6.80 8.97 0.32
N GLN A 98 -6.49 8.01 -0.55
CA GLN A 98 -5.72 8.26 -1.78
C GLN A 98 -6.48 9.12 -2.80
N ALA A 99 -7.82 9.12 -2.70
CA ALA A 99 -8.70 9.84 -3.61
C ALA A 99 -9.15 11.22 -3.07
N ALA A 100 -8.75 11.57 -1.84
CA ALA A 100 -9.09 12.83 -1.17
C ALA A 100 -7.99 13.87 -1.37
#